data_AF-A0A973YYT0-F1
#
_entry.id   AF-A0A973YYT0-F1
#
_cell.length_a   1.000
_cell.length_b   1.000
_cell.length_c   1.000
_cell.angle_alpha   90.00
_cell.angle_beta   90.00
_cell.angle_gamma   90.00
#
_symmetry.space_group_name_H-M   'P 1'
#
loop_
_entity.id
_entity.type
_entity.pdbx_description
1 polymer ?
#
loop_
_entity_poly.entity_id
_entity_poly.type
_entity_poly.pdbx_seq_one_letter_code
_entity_poly.pdbx_strand_id
1 'polypeptide(L)'
;MEAIPLAEGDLRWVFPDLVEDGPVRAVLRLAAARVEELAGHLGRPGTGLVFDHLPGAPYAGLSARAEFEEVAFLVHVSLPRDPHRNVLSPPPPWLVEGEISVRCDAIRDCGRHEIETVESAHDTPLDAADGVLTVAGWLFDRGTAEPHGSWRRRDVLSRHR
;
A
#
# COMPACT_ATOMS: atom_id res chain seq x y z
N MET A 1 7.83 13.05 -5.75
CA MET A 1 8.12 11.60 -5.66
C MET A 1 7.62 11.01 -6.95
N GLU A 2 8.50 10.41 -7.74
CA GLU A 2 8.16 9.80 -9.01
C GLU A 2 7.77 8.35 -8.75
N ALA A 3 6.55 7.97 -9.13
CA ALA A 3 6.04 6.62 -8.97
C ALA A 3 6.42 5.81 -10.21
N ILE A 4 7.17 4.72 -10.02
CA ILE A 4 7.60 3.85 -11.13
C ILE A 4 6.65 2.66 -11.19
N PRO A 5 6.00 2.37 -12.33
CA PRO A 5 5.13 1.20 -12.46
C PRO A 5 5.85 -0.11 -12.17
N LEU A 6 5.14 -1.08 -11.58
CA LEU A 6 5.71 -2.41 -11.29
C LEU A 6 6.39 -3.04 -12.53
N ALA A 7 5.83 -2.84 -13.73
CA ALA A 7 6.36 -3.40 -14.97
C ALA A 7 7.73 -2.83 -15.38
N GLU A 8 8.08 -1.63 -14.90
CA GLU A 8 9.26 -0.87 -15.32
C GLU A 8 10.38 -0.89 -14.26
N GLY A 9 10.06 -1.20 -13.00
CA GLY A 9 11.03 -1.20 -11.90
C GLY A 9 11.68 -2.55 -11.58
N ASP A 10 12.80 -2.46 -10.85
CA ASP A 10 13.56 -3.60 -10.34
C ASP A 10 13.11 -3.98 -8.92
N LEU A 11 12.68 -5.22 -8.74
CA LEU A 11 12.27 -5.72 -7.41
C LEU A 11 13.40 -5.70 -6.39
N ARG A 12 14.67 -5.63 -6.83
CA ARG A 12 15.83 -5.50 -5.93
C ARG A 12 15.88 -4.18 -5.18
N TRP A 13 15.12 -3.17 -5.60
CA TRP A 13 14.97 -1.94 -4.83
C TRP A 13 14.19 -2.14 -3.53
N VAL A 14 13.34 -3.18 -3.47
CA VAL A 14 12.55 -3.57 -2.29
C VAL A 14 13.17 -4.81 -1.62
N PHE A 15 13.66 -5.76 -2.42
CA PHE A 15 14.19 -7.06 -2.02
C PHE A 15 15.65 -7.23 -2.52
N PRO A 16 16.66 -6.63 -1.86
CA PRO A 16 18.03 -6.56 -2.39
C PRO A 16 18.65 -7.92 -2.71
N ASP A 17 18.36 -8.94 -1.89
CA ASP A 17 18.91 -10.29 -2.03
C ASP A 17 18.05 -11.21 -2.93
N LEU A 18 17.13 -10.64 -3.73
CA LEU A 18 16.24 -11.42 -4.58
C LEU A 18 17.01 -12.16 -5.69
N VAL A 19 16.99 -13.48 -5.59
CA VAL A 19 17.60 -14.39 -6.58
C VAL A 19 16.68 -14.57 -7.78
N GLU A 20 15.39 -14.85 -7.55
CA GLU A 20 14.41 -15.16 -8.60
C GLU A 20 13.31 -14.10 -8.67
N ASP A 21 13.34 -13.25 -9.71
CA ASP A 21 12.35 -12.18 -9.90
C ASP A 21 10.96 -12.71 -10.31
N GLY A 22 10.92 -13.72 -11.19
CA GLY A 22 9.70 -14.18 -11.85
C GLY A 22 8.56 -14.56 -10.88
N PRO A 23 8.78 -15.43 -9.88
CA PRO A 23 7.73 -15.84 -8.93
C PRO A 23 7.19 -14.66 -8.12
N VAL A 24 8.07 -13.83 -7.55
CA VAL A 24 7.68 -12.67 -6.74
C VAL A 24 6.90 -11.66 -7.58
N ARG A 25 7.38 -11.37 -8.79
CA ARG A 25 6.71 -10.45 -9.72
C ARG A 25 5.34 -10.97 -10.16
N ALA A 26 5.18 -12.28 -10.35
CA ALA A 26 3.90 -12.87 -10.71
C ALA A 26 2.85 -12.65 -9.61
N VAL A 27 3.21 -12.87 -8.34
CA VAL A 27 2.33 -12.61 -7.20
C VAL A 27 1.97 -11.13 -7.09
N LEU A 28 2.96 -10.24 -7.19
CA LEU A 28 2.73 -8.80 -7.15
C LEU A 28 1.81 -8.33 -8.30
N ARG A 29 1.90 -8.91 -9.50
CA ARG A 29 0.95 -8.60 -10.58
C ARG A 29 -0.49 -8.98 -10.23
N LEU A 30 -0.70 -10.10 -9.53
CA LEU A 30 -2.04 -10.48 -9.06
C LEU A 30 -2.56 -9.49 -8.01
N ALA A 31 -1.69 -9.02 -7.12
CA ALA A 31 -2.05 -8.01 -6.13
C ALA A 31 -2.38 -6.66 -6.80
N ALA A 32 -1.58 -6.23 -7.77
CA ALA A 32 -1.84 -5.01 -8.56
C ALA A 32 -3.21 -5.09 -9.25
N ALA A 33 -3.50 -6.20 -9.93
CA ALA A 33 -4.78 -6.42 -10.59
C ALA A 33 -5.95 -6.33 -9.60
N ARG A 34 -5.80 -6.86 -8.38
CA ARG A 34 -6.83 -6.78 -7.34
C ARG A 34 -7.11 -5.34 -6.91
N VAL A 35 -6.09 -4.51 -6.78
CA VAL A 35 -6.26 -3.08 -6.44
C VAL A 35 -6.87 -2.31 -7.62
N GLU A 36 -6.50 -2.65 -8.86
CA GLU A 36 -7.11 -2.08 -10.07
C GLU A 36 -8.60 -2.44 -10.17
N GLU A 37 -8.98 -3.68 -9.86
CA GLU A 37 -10.37 -4.12 -9.79
C GLU A 37 -11.15 -3.32 -8.73
N LEU A 38 -10.56 -3.11 -7.54
CA LEU A 38 -11.16 -2.26 -6.51
C LEU A 38 -11.34 -0.82 -7.01
N ALA A 39 -10.30 -0.22 -7.60
CA ALA A 39 -10.40 1.13 -8.14
C ALA A 39 -11.49 1.24 -9.21
N GLY A 40 -11.59 0.25 -10.11
CA GLY A 40 -12.64 0.16 -11.11
C GLY A 40 -14.03 0.06 -10.50
N HIS A 41 -14.20 -0.74 -9.43
CA HIS A 41 -15.46 -0.80 -8.66
C HIS A 41 -15.83 0.56 -8.07
N LEU A 42 -14.84 1.30 -7.58
CA LEU A 42 -14.98 2.65 -7.07
C LEU A 42 -15.15 3.72 -8.17
N GLY A 43 -15.14 3.35 -9.45
CA GLY A 43 -15.35 4.26 -10.58
C GLY A 43 -14.15 5.13 -10.94
N ARG A 44 -12.93 4.75 -10.54
CA ARG A 44 -11.67 5.44 -10.87
C ARG A 44 -10.66 4.47 -11.49
N PRO A 45 -9.78 4.93 -12.38
CA PRO A 45 -8.68 4.09 -12.83
C PRO A 45 -7.71 3.83 -11.66
N GLY A 46 -7.34 2.58 -11.46
CA GLY A 46 -6.28 2.21 -10.51
C GLY A 46 -4.90 2.45 -11.12
N THR A 47 -3.91 2.77 -10.30
CA THR A 47 -2.51 2.93 -10.73
C THR A 47 -1.71 1.62 -10.67
N GLY A 48 -2.33 0.53 -10.19
CA GLY A 48 -1.63 -0.71 -9.85
C GLY A 48 -0.62 -0.51 -8.73
N LEU A 49 0.32 -1.46 -8.62
CA LEU A 49 1.49 -1.35 -7.72
C LEU A 49 2.58 -0.48 -8.37
N VAL A 50 3.14 0.42 -7.58
CA VAL A 50 4.22 1.34 -7.95
C VAL A 50 5.34 1.30 -6.93
N PHE A 51 6.55 1.59 -7.38
CA PHE A 51 7.70 1.83 -6.51
C PHE A 51 7.73 3.29 -6.07
N ASP A 52 7.92 3.50 -4.77
CA ASP A 52 8.04 4.82 -4.16
C ASP A 52 9.47 5.05 -3.67
N HIS A 53 10.23 5.85 -4.42
CA HIS A 53 11.58 6.25 -4.03
C HIS A 53 11.57 7.54 -3.21
N LEU A 54 12.25 7.50 -2.07
CA LEU A 54 12.70 8.71 -1.39
C LEU A 54 13.95 9.25 -2.11
N PRO A 55 14.02 10.57 -2.42
CA PRO A 55 15.20 11.15 -3.06
C PRO A 55 16.49 10.84 -2.28
N GLY A 56 17.45 10.20 -2.93
CA GLY A 56 18.74 9.82 -2.34
C GLY A 56 18.74 8.51 -1.54
N ALA A 57 17.61 7.81 -1.43
CA ALA A 57 17.55 6.48 -0.83
C ALA A 57 17.91 5.40 -1.87
N PRO A 58 18.74 4.39 -1.50
CA PRO A 58 19.06 3.27 -2.38
C PRO A 58 17.93 2.23 -2.49
N TYR A 59 16.86 2.40 -1.72
CA TYR A 59 15.72 1.50 -1.62
C TYR A 59 14.43 2.19 -2.06
N ALA A 60 13.41 1.38 -2.38
CA ALA A 60 12.06 1.82 -2.66
C ALA A 60 11.07 1.12 -1.72
N GLY A 61 9.99 1.80 -1.36
CA GLY A 61 8.76 1.14 -0.94
C GLY A 61 8.02 0.58 -2.16
N LEU A 62 7.06 -0.29 -1.91
CA LEU A 62 6.09 -0.72 -2.93
C LEU A 62 4.69 -0.37 -2.43
N SER A 63 3.91 0.40 -3.17
CA SER A 63 2.54 0.73 -2.76
C SER A 63 1.55 0.61 -3.90
N ALA A 64 0.28 0.40 -3.55
CA ALA A 64 -0.83 0.55 -4.48
C ALA A 64 -1.98 1.25 -3.76
N ARG A 65 -2.70 2.08 -4.52
CA ARG A 65 -3.79 2.89 -3.96
C ARG A 65 -5.01 2.85 -4.86
N ALA A 66 -6.17 2.65 -4.24
CA ALA A 66 -7.46 2.94 -4.82
C ALA A 66 -8.13 4.04 -4.01
N GLU A 67 -8.73 5.03 -4.67
CA GLU A 67 -9.36 6.16 -3.99
C GLU A 67 -10.69 6.54 -4.64
N PHE A 68 -11.62 6.99 -3.80
CA PHE A 68 -12.89 7.55 -4.22
C PHE A 68 -13.32 8.64 -3.25
N GLU A 69 -13.55 9.83 -3.79
CA GLU A 69 -13.89 11.03 -3.02
C GLU A 69 -12.89 11.25 -1.87
N GLU A 70 -13.33 11.05 -0.63
CA GLU A 70 -12.53 11.26 0.57
C GLU A 70 -11.84 9.97 1.06
N VAL A 71 -12.28 8.80 0.59
CA VAL A 71 -11.82 7.48 1.06
C VAL A 71 -10.62 7.01 0.22
N ALA A 72 -9.61 6.48 0.89
CA ALA A 72 -8.47 5.81 0.28
C ALA A 72 -8.31 4.41 0.85
N PHE A 73 -7.94 3.48 -0.02
CA PHE A 73 -7.53 2.12 0.24
C PHE A 73 -6.08 2.01 -0.20
N LEU A 74 -5.18 1.72 0.73
CA LEU A 74 -3.74 1.69 0.50
C LEU A 74 -3.21 0.32 0.92
N VAL A 75 -2.38 -0.28 0.07
CA VAL A 75 -1.45 -1.34 0.47
C VAL A 75 -0.04 -0.81 0.28
N HIS A 76 0.84 -1.08 1.24
CA HIS A 76 2.22 -0.63 1.19
C HIS A 76 3.15 -1.66 1.83
N VAL A 77 4.32 -1.85 1.22
CA VAL A 77 5.44 -2.59 1.79
C VAL A 77 6.43 -1.58 2.35
N SER A 78 6.39 -1.43 3.66
CA SER A 78 7.34 -0.64 4.44
C SER A 78 8.59 -1.44 4.73
N LEU A 79 9.74 -0.76 4.68
CA LEU A 79 10.95 -1.26 5.31
C LEU A 79 10.82 -1.16 6.84
N PRO A 80 11.53 -2.01 7.61
CA PRO A 80 11.53 -1.90 9.06
C PRO A 80 11.90 -0.47 9.49
N ARG A 81 11.03 0.13 10.32
CA ARG A 81 10.86 1.56 10.64
C ARG A 81 12.06 2.31 11.28
N ASP A 82 13.30 2.15 10.82
CA ASP A 82 14.42 3.01 11.23
C ASP A 82 14.95 3.90 10.09
N PRO A 83 14.26 5.02 9.79
CA PRO A 83 14.72 5.98 8.77
C PRO A 83 16.03 6.70 9.15
N HIS A 84 16.53 6.54 10.39
CA HIS A 84 17.80 7.17 10.82
C HIS A 84 19.03 6.32 10.51
N ARG A 85 18.82 5.04 10.19
CA ARG A 85 19.88 4.22 9.62
C ARG A 85 19.74 4.36 8.11
N ASN A 86 20.72 4.97 7.46
CA ASN A 86 20.91 4.86 6.02
C ASN A 86 21.22 3.39 5.68
N VAL A 87 20.20 2.53 5.76
CA VAL A 87 20.37 1.10 5.50
C VAL A 87 20.48 0.97 3.98
N LEU A 88 21.69 0.61 3.54
CA LEU A 88 21.97 0.39 2.11
C LEU A 88 21.12 -0.75 1.54
N SER A 89 20.79 -1.73 2.38
CA SER A 89 19.88 -2.84 2.09
C SER A 89 19.09 -3.21 3.36
N PRO A 90 17.80 -2.89 3.46
CA PRO A 90 16.97 -3.25 4.62
C PRO A 90 16.89 -4.78 4.75
N PRO A 91 17.34 -5.37 5.86
CA PRO A 91 17.12 -6.78 6.09
C PRO A 91 15.65 -7.05 6.41
N PRO A 92 15.16 -8.29 6.26
CA PRO A 92 13.87 -8.69 6.79
C PRO A 92 13.74 -8.36 8.30
N PRO A 93 12.50 -8.20 8.80
CA PRO A 93 11.26 -8.47 8.09
C PRO A 93 10.76 -7.29 7.23
N TRP A 94 10.16 -7.60 6.08
CA TRP A 94 9.36 -6.64 5.32
C TRP A 94 7.99 -6.50 5.97
N LEU A 95 7.57 -5.26 6.21
CA LEU A 95 6.27 -4.97 6.80
C LEU A 95 5.28 -4.68 5.68
N VAL A 96 4.25 -5.51 5.57
CA VAL A 96 3.13 -5.28 4.65
C VAL A 96 1.99 -4.69 5.46
N GLU A 97 1.54 -3.51 5.06
CA GLU A 97 0.48 -2.73 5.71
C GLU A 97 -0.65 -2.49 4.71
N GLY A 98 -1.88 -2.62 5.19
CA GLY A 98 -3.09 -2.22 4.49
C GLY A 98 -3.85 -1.21 5.32
N GLU A 99 -4.21 -0.08 4.73
CA GLU A 99 -4.89 1.03 5.41
C GLU A 99 -6.15 1.41 4.63
N ILE A 100 -7.25 1.62 5.36
CA ILE A 100 -8.42 2.35 4.87
C ILE A 100 -8.47 3.67 5.63
N SER A 101 -8.45 4.79 4.92
CA SER A 101 -8.50 6.11 5.53
C SER A 101 -9.43 7.08 4.82
N VAL A 102 -9.89 8.09 5.56
CA VAL A 102 -10.69 9.19 5.02
C VAL A 102 -9.94 10.50 5.13
N ARG A 103 -10.16 11.42 4.19
CA ARG A 103 -9.57 12.76 4.24
C ARG A 103 -10.12 13.55 5.43
N CYS A 104 -9.27 14.28 6.15
CA CYS A 104 -9.73 15.16 7.23
C CYS A 104 -10.66 16.27 6.66
N ASP A 105 -11.80 16.53 7.29
CA ASP A 105 -12.71 17.64 6.94
C ASP A 105 -12.68 18.80 7.95
N ALA A 106 -11.77 18.75 8.94
CA ALA A 106 -11.65 19.76 9.97
C ALA A 106 -11.00 21.05 9.43
N ILE A 107 -11.25 22.17 10.12
CA ILE A 107 -10.67 23.50 9.80
C ILE A 107 -9.13 23.47 9.78
N ARG A 108 -8.52 22.56 10.55
CA ARG A 108 -7.10 22.23 10.46
C ARG A 108 -6.96 20.86 9.80
N ASP A 109 -6.80 20.84 8.47
CA ASP A 109 -6.55 19.63 7.69
C ASP A 109 -5.26 18.95 8.18
N CYS A 110 -5.41 17.82 8.88
CA CYS A 110 -4.29 16.98 9.32
C CYS A 110 -3.91 15.91 8.29
N GLY A 111 -4.53 15.94 7.10
CA GLY A 111 -4.33 14.98 6.02
C GLY A 111 -5.43 13.93 5.97
N ARG A 112 -5.20 12.78 6.60
CA ARG A 112 -6.10 11.61 6.57
C ARG A 112 -6.26 11.00 7.97
N HIS A 113 -7.45 10.46 8.24
CA HIS A 113 -7.76 9.69 9.44
C HIS A 113 -7.86 8.22 9.08
N GLU A 114 -7.05 7.38 9.74
CA GLU A 114 -7.14 5.94 9.66
C GLU A 114 -8.49 5.45 10.20
N ILE A 115 -9.11 4.53 9.46
CA ILE A 115 -10.37 3.87 9.84
C ILE A 115 -10.10 2.41 10.23
N GLU A 116 -9.36 1.68 9.40
CA GLU A 116 -8.97 0.30 9.62
C GLU A 116 -7.59 0.04 9.05
N THR A 117 -6.77 -0.70 9.80
CA THR A 117 -5.43 -1.10 9.38
C THR A 117 -5.20 -2.59 9.67
N VAL A 118 -4.45 -3.24 8.77
CA VAL A 118 -3.91 -4.58 8.96
C VAL A 118 -2.41 -4.54 8.66
N GLU A 119 -1.61 -5.20 9.50
CA GLU A 119 -0.16 -5.26 9.34
C GLU A 119 0.31 -6.71 9.47
N SER A 120 1.35 -7.05 8.71
CA SER A 120 2.01 -8.36 8.77
C SER A 120 3.50 -8.21 8.43
N ALA A 121 4.32 -9.07 9.03
CA ALA A 121 5.77 -9.07 8.88
C ALA A 121 6.21 -10.36 8.18
N HIS A 122 7.09 -10.24 7.18
CA HIS A 122 7.51 -11.36 6.34
C HIS A 122 9.03 -11.43 6.21
N ASP A 123 9.57 -12.65 6.31
CA ASP A 123 11.03 -12.87 6.31
C ASP A 123 11.59 -13.19 4.93
N THR A 124 10.74 -13.46 3.94
CA THR A 124 11.16 -13.73 2.56
C THR A 124 10.46 -12.81 1.56
N PRO A 125 11.08 -12.50 0.40
CA PRO A 125 10.44 -11.70 -0.64
C PRO A 125 9.14 -12.31 -1.18
N LEU A 126 9.07 -13.64 -1.27
CA LEU A 126 7.88 -14.32 -1.76
C LEU A 126 6.75 -14.23 -0.73
N ASP A 127 7.04 -14.48 0.56
CA ASP A 127 6.06 -14.33 1.62
C ASP A 127 5.55 -12.88 1.72
N ALA A 128 6.43 -11.90 1.54
CA ALA A 128 6.05 -10.50 1.51
C ALA A 128 5.12 -10.19 0.33
N ALA A 129 5.39 -10.73 -0.86
CA ALA A 129 4.50 -10.58 -2.01
C ALA A 129 3.14 -11.25 -1.79
N ASP A 130 3.11 -12.44 -1.19
CA ASP A 130 1.85 -13.11 -0.79
C ASP A 130 1.09 -12.31 0.28
N GLY A 131 1.82 -11.66 1.19
CA GLY A 131 1.26 -10.69 2.14
C GLY A 131 0.58 -9.52 1.42
N VAL A 132 1.25 -8.92 0.43
CA VAL A 132 0.67 -7.84 -0.39
C VAL A 132 -0.60 -8.31 -1.11
N LEU A 133 -0.59 -9.50 -1.70
CA LEU A 133 -1.77 -10.08 -2.33
C LEU A 133 -2.92 -10.30 -1.33
N THR A 134 -2.61 -10.80 -0.13
CA THR A 134 -3.59 -11.02 0.95
C THR A 134 -4.22 -9.71 1.38
N VAL A 135 -3.40 -8.67 1.61
CA VAL A 135 -3.88 -7.34 1.99
C VAL A 135 -4.70 -6.69 0.86
N ALA A 136 -4.26 -6.82 -0.39
CA ALA A 136 -5.04 -6.34 -1.54
C ALA A 136 -6.42 -7.02 -1.64
N GLY A 137 -6.49 -8.32 -1.35
CA GLY A 137 -7.74 -9.06 -1.22
C GLY A 137 -8.64 -8.51 -0.10
N TRP A 138 -8.06 -8.28 1.09
CA TRP A 138 -8.78 -7.68 2.20
C TRP A 138 -9.34 -6.28 1.86
N LEU A 139 -8.55 -5.42 1.22
CA LEU A 139 -9.00 -4.10 0.76
C LEU A 139 -10.15 -4.21 -0.25
N PHE A 140 -10.05 -5.14 -1.20
CA PHE A 140 -11.10 -5.39 -2.18
C PHE A 140 -12.40 -5.85 -1.52
N ASP A 141 -12.32 -6.82 -0.62
CA ASP A 141 -13.49 -7.34 0.11
C ASP A 141 -14.16 -6.23 0.93
N ARG A 142 -13.36 -5.40 1.61
CA ARG A 142 -13.87 -4.25 2.37
C ARG A 142 -14.51 -3.20 1.47
N GLY A 143 -13.80 -2.77 0.42
CA GLY A 143 -14.27 -1.73 -0.47
C GLY A 143 -15.53 -2.10 -1.26
N THR A 144 -15.80 -3.39 -1.45
CA THR A 144 -16.98 -3.89 -2.18
C THR A 144 -18.14 -4.31 -1.26
N ALA A 145 -17.86 -4.67 0.00
CA ALA A 145 -18.91 -5.09 0.94
C ALA A 145 -19.72 -3.92 1.53
N GLU A 146 -19.18 -2.70 1.50
CA GLU A 146 -19.77 -1.56 2.20
C GLU A 146 -20.18 -0.41 1.27
N PRO A 147 -21.33 0.25 1.52
CA PRO A 147 -21.68 1.48 0.81
C PRO A 147 -20.67 2.58 1.12
N HIS A 148 -20.23 3.33 0.10
CA HIS A 148 -19.15 4.34 0.24
C HIS A 148 -19.35 5.33 1.41
N GLY A 149 -20.59 5.75 1.66
CA GLY A 149 -20.92 6.66 2.76
C GLY A 149 -20.80 6.07 4.18
N SER A 150 -20.51 4.77 4.35
CA SER A 150 -20.29 4.16 5.66
C SER A 150 -18.93 4.54 6.25
N TRP A 151 -17.89 4.64 5.42
CA TRP A 151 -16.51 4.91 5.84
C TRP A 151 -16.39 6.23 6.59
N ARG A 152 -17.01 7.29 6.06
CA ARG A 152 -17.02 8.61 6.72
C ARG A 152 -17.64 8.57 8.11
N ARG A 153 -18.66 7.75 8.34
CA ARG A 153 -19.33 7.66 9.64
C ARG A 153 -18.48 6.96 10.70
N ARG A 154 -17.43 6.24 10.28
CA ARG A 154 -16.47 5.59 11.18
C ARG A 154 -15.34 6.52 11.61
N ASP A 155 -15.23 7.69 10.99
CA ASP A 155 -14.27 8.71 11.42
C ASP A 155 -14.66 9.27 12.78
N VAL A 156 -13.95 8.82 13.81
CA VAL A 156 -14.12 9.27 15.19
C VAL A 156 -13.27 10.51 15.52
N LEU A 157 -12.28 10.84 14.69
CA LEU A 157 -11.30 11.90 14.92
C LEU A 157 -11.77 13.27 14.40
N SER A 158 -12.67 13.30 13.41
CA SER A 158 -13.30 14.53 12.92
C SER A 158 -14.26 15.23 13.92
N ARG A 159 -14.38 14.72 15.16
CA ARG A 159 -15.21 15.34 16.22
C ARG A 159 -14.53 16.50 16.95
N HIS A 160 -13.46 17.07 16.41
CA HIS A 160 -12.92 18.36 16.84
C HIS A 160 -13.86 19.52 16.45
N ARG A 161 -15.04 19.60 17.08
CA ARG A 161 -15.90 20.78 17.06
C ARG A 161 -15.58 21.69 18.24
#